data_AF-A0AAW9SAV0-F1
#
_entry.id   AF-A0AAW9SAV0-F1
#
_cell.length_a   1.000
_cell.length_b   1.000
_cell.length_c   1.000
_cell.angle_alpha   90.00
_cell.angle_beta   90.00
_cell.angle_gamma   90.00
#
_symmetry.space_group_name_H-M   'P 1'
#
loop_
_entity.id
_entity.type
_entity.pdbx_description
1 polymer ?
#
loop_
_entity_poly.entity_id
_entity_poly.type
_entity_poly.pdbx_seq_one_letter_code
_entity_poly.pdbx_strand_id
1 'polypeptide(L)'
;MKKVSAENFIKILRGDVLAFKMGFIKENTIVIDEVTVEENIIVQNEITYNLEIQIKKVEFQSQFIIKKGEFLKKFSIQGGNFKHSRIAVPGFSIEGGKFSDFSIEGGKLGYASILNGEFDRFNISGNTEFRFLDISGGIFPNKLSIKGDPKFDQFTIKKVNESNNVKVYIKGGEFESICFEESELKCTEIQNAKIKNDFSINNCHYTGYCKILENSCINQLTVQNKCQFDHGLLIEKASTKKITLANSFFKNKSSVFAECLSFINGNHNTLSIYSCELLKKFYISNGTFKGKVFISRNEFGKDFVINGGSFEDEIKITEEGDTEGNFEISNGIFKGKVFISPNELEKGFVINGGSFEDEVKITGGKFKGDFKISKGEFEKSVVFEGGTFYKDLKITGGNFKEKLIIKKESKKIK
;
A
#
# COMPACT_ATOMS: atom_id res chain seq x y z
N MET A 1 25.67 20.12 25.72
CA MET A 1 24.77 21.01 24.98
C MET A 1 24.48 22.24 25.83
N LYS A 2 24.29 23.41 25.23
CA LYS A 2 23.99 24.64 25.99
C LYS A 2 22.48 24.83 26.13
N LYS A 3 22.03 25.31 27.29
CA LYS A 3 20.61 25.56 27.54
C LYS A 3 20.14 26.85 26.85
N VAL A 4 19.00 26.79 26.15
CA VAL A 4 18.35 27.93 25.49
C VAL A 4 16.89 27.99 25.97
N SER A 5 16.41 29.18 26.36
CA SER A 5 15.00 29.40 26.67
C SER A 5 14.14 29.34 25.40
N ALA A 6 12.85 29.04 25.52
CA ALA A 6 11.97 28.97 24.35
C ALA A 6 11.90 30.31 23.59
N GLU A 7 11.89 31.43 24.31
CA GLU A 7 11.87 32.77 23.72
C GLU A 7 13.12 33.02 22.86
N ASN A 8 14.31 32.68 23.37
CA ASN A 8 15.55 32.85 22.62
C ASN A 8 15.61 31.91 21.42
N PHE A 9 15.09 30.68 21.54
CA PHE A 9 15.01 29.76 20.42
C PHE A 9 14.13 30.32 19.29
N ILE A 10 12.96 30.89 19.62
CA ILE A 10 12.05 31.51 18.64
C ILE A 10 12.70 32.74 17.98
N LYS A 11 13.42 33.58 18.74
CA LYS A 11 14.18 34.71 18.20
C LYS A 11 15.26 34.25 17.22
N ILE A 12 15.97 33.16 17.53
CA ILE A 12 16.96 32.58 16.61
C ILE A 12 16.29 32.09 15.33
N LEU A 13 15.14 31.39 15.41
CA LEU A 13 14.39 30.95 14.22
C LEU A 13 14.00 32.11 13.29
N ARG A 14 13.79 33.31 13.84
CA ARG A 14 13.46 34.53 13.06
C ARG A 14 14.70 35.25 12.50
N GLY A 15 15.89 34.87 12.95
CA GLY A 15 17.12 35.60 12.64
C GLY A 15 17.33 36.87 13.50
N ASP A 16 16.53 37.08 14.55
CA ASP A 16 16.55 38.30 15.37
C ASP A 16 17.79 38.39 16.29
N VAL A 17 18.39 37.25 16.66
CA VAL A 17 19.52 37.19 17.61
C VAL A 17 20.69 36.45 16.95
N LEU A 18 21.68 37.24 16.52
CA LEU A 18 22.89 36.78 15.82
C LEU A 18 24.11 36.58 16.74
N ALA A 19 24.03 36.96 18.01
CA ALA A 19 25.21 37.28 18.81
C ALA A 19 25.70 36.19 19.79
N PHE A 20 25.13 34.98 19.80
CA PHE A 20 25.59 33.92 20.71
C PHE A 20 25.99 32.66 19.94
N LYS A 21 27.06 31.98 20.39
CA LYS A 21 27.64 30.70 19.91
C LYS A 21 26.64 29.50 19.96
N MET A 22 25.40 29.68 19.52
CA MET A 22 24.24 28.78 19.67
C MET A 22 23.43 28.72 18.39
N GLY A 23 23.39 29.80 17.62
CA GLY A 23 22.98 29.79 16.23
C GLY A 23 23.65 30.91 15.45
N PHE A 24 23.92 30.69 14.17
CA PHE A 24 24.55 31.67 13.29
C PHE A 24 23.91 31.64 11.91
N ILE A 25 23.91 32.80 11.25
CA ILE A 25 23.55 32.87 9.83
C ILE A 25 24.79 32.58 9.01
N LYS A 26 24.73 31.55 8.17
CA LYS A 26 25.74 31.26 7.16
C LYS A 26 25.04 31.18 5.81
N GLU A 27 25.47 32.01 4.85
CA GLU A 27 25.03 31.89 3.45
C GLU A 27 23.50 31.72 3.32
N ASN A 28 22.71 32.63 3.94
CA ASN A 28 21.24 32.62 3.87
C ASN A 28 20.55 31.48 4.67
N THR A 29 21.28 30.84 5.58
CA THR A 29 20.83 29.72 6.42
C THR A 29 21.01 30.05 7.90
N ILE A 30 19.95 29.93 8.69
CA ILE A 30 20.00 29.88 10.14
C ILE A 30 20.37 28.46 10.56
N VAL A 31 21.53 28.32 11.22
CA VAL A 31 21.95 27.03 11.80
C VAL A 31 21.81 27.12 13.31
N ILE A 32 21.03 26.22 13.91
CA ILE A 32 20.90 26.03 15.36
C ILE A 32 21.55 24.68 15.69
N ASP A 33 22.61 24.65 16.52
CA ASP A 33 23.40 23.43 16.73
C ASP A 33 23.78 23.23 18.21
N GLU A 34 23.73 21.98 18.67
CA GLU A 34 24.18 21.50 19.99
C GLU A 34 23.56 22.24 21.20
N VAL A 35 22.26 22.54 21.11
CA VAL A 35 21.48 23.19 22.19
C VAL A 35 20.49 22.24 22.86
N THR A 36 20.18 22.52 24.12
CA THR A 36 19.11 21.89 24.89
C THR A 36 18.03 22.92 25.16
N VAL A 37 16.78 22.60 24.85
CA VAL A 37 15.62 23.45 25.17
C VAL A 37 14.75 22.73 26.20
N GLU A 38 14.59 23.37 27.36
CA GLU A 38 13.87 22.79 28.50
C GLU A 38 12.39 23.19 28.54
N GLU A 39 12.04 24.28 27.86
CA GLU A 39 10.70 24.87 27.82
C GLU A 39 9.94 24.46 26.55
N ASN A 40 8.61 24.61 26.57
CA ASN A 40 7.78 24.42 25.37
C ASN A 40 8.08 25.52 24.35
N ILE A 41 8.40 25.12 23.12
CA ILE A 41 8.52 26.05 21.99
C ILE A 41 7.19 26.05 21.24
N ILE A 42 6.57 27.23 21.13
CA ILE A 42 5.33 27.41 20.38
C ILE A 42 5.53 28.52 19.34
N VAL A 43 5.58 28.15 18.07
CA VAL A 43 5.61 29.07 16.93
C VAL A 43 4.17 29.37 16.52
N GLN A 44 3.63 30.52 16.93
CA GLN A 44 2.19 30.82 16.81
C GLN A 44 1.83 32.03 15.93
N ASN A 45 2.82 32.83 15.52
CA ASN A 45 2.57 34.05 14.75
C ASN A 45 2.61 33.77 13.24
N GLU A 46 1.79 34.47 12.47
CA GLU A 46 1.85 34.48 10.99
C GLU A 46 3.06 35.29 10.54
N ILE A 47 4.22 34.64 10.57
CA ILE A 47 5.50 35.20 10.14
C ILE A 47 5.98 34.42 8.92
N THR A 48 6.49 35.16 7.95
CA THR A 48 7.18 34.59 6.80
C THR A 48 8.67 34.42 7.12
N TYR A 49 9.13 33.18 7.11
CA TYR A 49 10.52 32.77 7.27
C TYR A 49 11.17 32.62 5.88
N ASN A 50 12.03 33.57 5.53
CA ASN A 50 12.65 33.66 4.20
C ASN A 50 14.08 33.10 4.15
N LEU A 51 14.64 32.63 5.27
CA LEU A 51 15.94 31.97 5.36
C LEU A 51 15.76 30.45 5.43
N GLU A 52 16.77 29.69 5.01
CA GLU A 52 16.83 28.26 5.30
C GLU A 52 17.03 28.07 6.81
N ILE A 53 16.37 27.08 7.41
CA ILE A 53 16.51 26.77 8.83
C ILE A 53 17.05 25.35 8.97
N GLN A 54 18.17 25.19 9.67
CA GLN A 54 18.77 23.91 9.99
C GLN A 54 18.92 23.76 11.51
N ILE A 55 18.18 22.81 12.08
CA ILE A 55 18.25 22.43 13.49
C ILE A 55 19.10 21.16 13.59
N LYS A 56 20.24 21.21 14.27
CA LYS A 56 21.23 20.12 14.34
C LYS A 56 21.47 19.70 15.78
N LYS A 57 21.44 18.39 16.04
CA LYS A 57 21.78 17.80 17.36
C LYS A 57 21.10 18.49 18.56
N VAL A 58 19.84 18.92 18.40
CA VAL A 58 19.10 19.62 19.46
C VAL A 58 18.37 18.64 20.35
N GLU A 59 18.44 18.87 21.66
CA GLU A 59 17.71 18.09 22.66
C GLU A 59 16.51 18.88 23.18
N PHE A 60 15.31 18.40 22.89
CA PHE A 60 14.05 18.99 23.36
C PHE A 60 13.55 18.19 24.57
N GLN A 61 13.60 18.80 25.77
CA GLN A 61 13.05 18.20 27.00
C GLN A 61 11.54 18.43 27.15
N SER A 62 10.97 19.25 26.27
CA SER A 62 9.58 19.71 26.25
C SER A 62 9.06 19.73 24.81
N GLN A 63 7.83 20.18 24.58
CA GLN A 63 7.20 20.14 23.25
C GLN A 63 7.78 21.18 22.30
N PHE A 64 7.87 20.84 21.01
CA PHE A 64 8.10 21.79 19.94
C PHE A 64 6.89 21.80 18.99
N ILE A 65 6.12 22.88 19.02
CA ILE A 65 4.85 23.03 18.30
C ILE A 65 4.96 24.20 17.31
N ILE A 66 4.64 23.94 16.04
CA ILE A 66 4.47 24.97 15.01
C ILE A 66 2.98 25.08 14.69
N LYS A 67 2.33 26.15 15.14
CA LYS A 67 0.90 26.39 14.89
C LYS A 67 0.64 27.16 13.61
N LYS A 68 1.51 28.11 13.27
CA LYS A 68 1.39 29.00 12.11
C LYS A 68 2.77 29.44 11.61
N GLY A 69 2.81 30.00 10.41
CA GLY A 69 4.01 30.55 9.77
C GLY A 69 4.11 30.11 8.31
N GLU A 70 4.90 30.83 7.53
CA GLU A 70 5.19 30.48 6.13
C GLU A 70 6.70 30.33 5.93
N PHE A 71 7.15 29.13 5.64
CA PHE A 71 8.55 28.77 5.47
C PHE A 71 8.85 28.64 3.98
N LEU A 72 9.34 29.74 3.40
CA LEU A 72 9.58 29.85 1.95
C LEU A 72 10.79 29.05 1.48
N LYS A 73 11.71 28.73 2.40
CA LYS A 73 12.89 27.90 2.15
C LYS A 73 12.86 26.63 3.00
N LYS A 74 13.88 25.80 2.83
CA LYS A 74 14.00 24.53 3.54
C LYS A 74 13.99 24.72 5.05
N PHE A 75 13.17 23.93 5.73
CA PHE A 75 13.19 23.75 7.18
C PHE A 75 13.65 22.31 7.46
N SER A 76 14.83 22.17 8.07
CA SER A 76 15.47 20.87 8.27
C SER A 76 15.75 20.61 9.75
N ILE A 77 15.35 19.42 10.22
CA ILE A 77 15.78 18.86 11.51
C ILE A 77 16.77 17.74 11.20
N GLN A 78 18.02 17.90 11.62
CA GLN A 78 19.13 16.98 11.40
C GLN A 78 19.57 16.38 12.75
N GLY A 79 19.00 15.23 13.10
CA GLY A 79 19.16 14.62 14.40
C GLY A 79 18.35 15.32 15.49
N GLY A 80 18.72 15.02 16.73
CA GLY A 80 18.04 15.53 17.92
C GLY A 80 17.23 14.46 18.64
N ASN A 81 16.83 14.79 19.87
CA ASN A 81 16.12 13.88 20.76
C ASN A 81 14.93 14.62 21.39
N PHE A 82 13.72 14.12 21.14
CA PHE A 82 12.48 14.66 21.69
C PHE A 82 12.05 13.81 22.88
N LYS A 83 12.58 14.15 24.06
CA LYS A 83 12.39 13.40 25.30
C LYS A 83 10.96 13.48 25.85
N HIS A 84 10.26 14.59 25.59
CA HIS A 84 8.86 14.77 26.01
C HIS A 84 7.89 14.18 25.00
N SER A 85 7.89 12.85 24.85
CA SER A 85 6.93 12.16 23.99
C SER A 85 6.17 11.10 24.78
N ARG A 86 4.90 11.39 25.05
CA ARG A 86 3.93 10.41 25.56
C ARG A 86 2.92 10.13 24.47
N ILE A 87 2.29 8.95 24.47
CA ILE A 87 1.32 8.56 23.43
C ILE A 87 0.22 9.61 23.24
N ALA A 88 -0.18 10.33 24.30
CA ALA A 88 -1.21 11.36 24.24
C ALA A 88 -0.68 12.79 23.96
N VAL A 89 0.64 13.01 23.97
CA VAL A 89 1.23 14.35 23.87
C VAL A 89 2.46 14.29 22.96
N PRO A 90 2.34 14.75 21.70
CA PRO A 90 3.45 14.72 20.77
C PRO A 90 4.57 15.65 21.27
N GLY A 91 5.81 15.16 21.17
CA GLY A 91 7.00 15.94 21.48
C GLY A 91 7.34 16.93 20.36
N PHE A 92 6.95 16.59 19.14
CA PHE A 92 7.02 17.46 17.97
C PHE A 92 5.66 17.55 17.29
N SER A 93 5.14 18.76 17.06
CA SER A 93 3.90 18.92 16.33
C SER A 93 3.93 20.09 15.36
N ILE A 94 3.30 19.88 14.21
CA ILE A 94 2.95 20.94 13.26
C ILE A 94 1.44 21.00 13.25
N GLU A 95 0.83 22.01 13.86
CA GLU A 95 -0.63 22.22 13.91
C GLU A 95 -1.14 23.16 12.79
N GLY A 96 -0.22 23.70 11.97
CA GLY A 96 -0.51 24.53 10.82
C GLY A 96 0.75 25.18 10.24
N GLY A 97 0.56 26.09 9.28
CA GLY A 97 1.64 26.77 8.55
C GLY A 97 1.89 26.19 7.16
N LYS A 98 2.72 26.87 6.36
CA LYS A 98 3.06 26.51 4.97
C LYS A 98 4.56 26.25 4.83
N PHE A 99 4.95 25.17 4.18
CA PHE A 99 6.35 24.75 4.06
C PHE A 99 6.70 24.40 2.61
N SER A 100 7.63 25.12 2.00
CA SER A 100 8.11 24.78 0.66
C SER A 100 8.96 23.50 0.64
N ASP A 101 9.72 23.25 1.70
CA ASP A 101 10.49 22.01 1.87
C ASP A 101 10.72 21.74 3.36
N PHE A 102 10.14 20.68 3.88
CA PHE A 102 10.35 20.24 5.24
C PHE A 102 11.07 18.90 5.25
N SER A 103 12.15 18.78 6.03
CA SER A 103 12.91 17.53 6.11
C SER A 103 13.33 17.16 7.53
N ILE A 104 13.21 15.86 7.84
CA ILE A 104 13.76 15.26 9.05
C ILE A 104 14.81 14.23 8.63
N GLU A 105 16.03 14.38 9.15
CA GLU A 105 17.17 13.53 8.83
C GLU A 105 17.86 13.05 10.11
N GLY A 106 17.61 11.80 10.49
CA GLY A 106 18.13 11.20 11.71
C GLY A 106 17.47 11.72 13.00
N GLY A 107 17.87 11.12 14.12
CA GLY A 107 17.38 11.49 15.46
C GLY A 107 16.33 10.53 16.00
N LYS A 108 15.93 10.76 17.26
CA LYS A 108 14.88 9.98 17.94
C LYS A 108 13.71 10.90 18.25
N LEU A 109 12.64 10.73 17.50
CA LEU A 109 11.37 11.40 17.71
C LEU A 109 10.44 10.38 18.32
N GLY A 110 10.00 10.55 19.57
CA GLY A 110 9.04 9.60 20.12
C GLY A 110 7.71 9.70 19.37
N TYR A 111 6.89 10.70 19.72
CA TYR A 111 5.63 10.96 19.03
C TYR A 111 5.72 12.30 18.29
N ALA A 112 5.54 12.25 16.97
CA ALA A 112 5.37 13.39 16.09
C ALA A 112 3.95 13.42 15.50
N SER A 113 3.33 14.60 15.47
CA SER A 113 2.00 14.78 14.90
C SER A 113 1.95 15.98 13.97
N ILE A 114 1.45 15.78 12.75
CA ILE A 114 1.26 16.84 11.76
C ILE A 114 -0.24 16.96 11.51
N LEU A 115 -0.79 18.07 11.97
CA LEU A 115 -2.18 18.47 11.91
C LEU A 115 -2.29 19.72 11.03
N ASN A 116 -3.00 19.64 9.90
CA ASN A 116 -3.36 20.82 9.08
C ASN A 116 -2.21 21.66 8.47
N GLY A 117 -0.96 21.17 8.46
CA GLY A 117 0.14 21.84 7.77
C GLY A 117 0.01 21.74 6.24
N GLU A 118 0.41 22.80 5.53
CA GLU A 118 0.57 22.79 4.07
C GLU A 118 2.04 22.56 3.71
N PHE A 119 2.32 21.57 2.88
CA PHE A 119 3.69 21.29 2.45
C PHE A 119 3.74 21.23 0.92
N ASP A 120 4.86 21.59 0.31
CA ASP A 120 5.15 21.22 -1.07
C ASP A 120 5.93 19.89 -1.10
N ARG A 121 6.96 19.80 -0.24
CA ARG A 121 7.78 18.59 -0.04
C ARG A 121 7.93 18.29 1.43
N PHE A 122 7.73 17.02 1.78
CA PHE A 122 8.06 16.50 3.11
C PHE A 122 8.96 15.27 2.95
N ASN A 123 10.18 15.34 3.47
CA ASN A 123 11.17 14.28 3.39
C ASN A 123 11.53 13.75 4.79
N ILE A 124 11.60 12.44 4.93
CA ILE A 124 12.19 11.75 6.08
C ILE A 124 13.31 10.86 5.56
N SER A 125 14.51 11.00 6.11
CA SER A 125 15.65 10.22 5.64
C SER A 125 16.62 9.81 6.74
N GLY A 126 17.55 8.92 6.40
CA GLY A 126 18.60 8.45 7.31
C GLY A 126 18.06 7.55 8.42
N ASN A 127 18.85 7.38 9.49
CA ASN A 127 18.52 6.53 10.64
C ASN A 127 17.59 7.25 11.62
N THR A 128 16.45 7.74 11.14
CA THR A 128 15.45 8.40 11.98
C THR A 128 14.61 7.35 12.69
N GLU A 129 14.46 7.46 14.01
CA GLU A 129 13.58 6.61 14.80
C GLU A 129 12.34 7.39 15.21
N PHE A 130 11.18 6.93 14.75
CA PHE A 130 9.87 7.38 15.20
C PHE A 130 9.21 6.28 16.02
N ARG A 131 8.64 6.62 17.17
CA ARG A 131 7.65 5.73 17.79
C ARG A 131 6.34 5.84 17.01
N PHE A 132 5.82 7.06 16.91
CA PHE A 132 4.58 7.36 16.21
C PHE A 132 4.78 8.59 15.33
N LEU A 133 4.38 8.49 14.05
CA LEU A 133 4.21 9.63 13.18
C LEU A 133 2.77 9.61 12.64
N ASP A 134 1.96 10.53 13.14
CA ASP A 134 0.59 10.72 12.65
C ASP A 134 0.52 11.97 11.80
N ILE A 135 0.05 11.81 10.57
CA ILE A 135 -0.24 12.93 9.68
C ILE A 135 -1.73 12.93 9.42
N SER A 136 -2.43 13.98 9.87
CA SER A 136 -3.88 14.07 9.69
C SER A 136 -4.40 15.47 9.44
N GLY A 137 -5.36 15.59 8.52
CA GLY A 137 -5.88 16.90 8.12
C GLY A 137 -4.86 17.79 7.39
N GLY A 138 -5.34 18.77 6.63
CA GLY A 138 -4.50 19.75 5.92
C GLY A 138 -4.33 19.54 4.42
N ILE A 139 -3.56 20.45 3.81
CA ILE A 139 -3.13 20.40 2.41
C ILE A 139 -1.82 19.60 2.37
N PHE A 140 -1.91 18.32 2.04
CA PHE A 140 -0.75 17.44 2.07
C PHE A 140 0.34 17.88 1.09
N PRO A 141 1.61 17.52 1.36
CA PRO A 141 2.67 17.63 0.37
C PRO A 141 2.27 17.04 -0.98
N ASN A 142 2.58 17.79 -2.05
CA ASN A 142 2.68 17.24 -3.40
C ASN A 142 3.52 15.94 -3.40
N LYS A 143 4.49 15.85 -2.50
CA LYS A 143 5.32 14.66 -2.29
C LYS A 143 5.76 14.45 -0.83
N LEU A 144 5.36 13.32 -0.24
CA LEU A 144 5.94 12.75 0.98
C LEU A 144 6.94 11.66 0.60
N SER A 145 8.18 11.77 1.06
CA SER A 145 9.24 10.80 0.76
C SER A 145 9.93 10.32 2.02
N ILE A 146 9.91 9.01 2.26
CA ILE A 146 10.66 8.32 3.30
C ILE A 146 11.77 7.50 2.62
N LYS A 147 13.03 7.69 3.02
CA LYS A 147 14.19 7.06 2.38
C LYS A 147 15.25 6.58 3.37
N GLY A 148 15.99 5.54 3.00
CA GLY A 148 17.09 5.00 3.82
C GLY A 148 16.58 4.00 4.83
N ASP A 149 17.09 4.04 6.07
CA ASP A 149 16.77 3.05 7.11
C ASP A 149 16.04 3.63 8.33
N PRO A 150 14.97 4.42 8.16
CA PRO A 150 14.21 4.90 9.30
C PRO A 150 13.43 3.75 9.95
N LYS A 151 13.15 3.89 11.23
CA LYS A 151 12.38 2.93 12.02
C LYS A 151 11.11 3.59 12.55
N PHE A 152 9.97 2.93 12.38
CA PHE A 152 8.67 3.39 12.86
C PHE A 152 7.99 2.27 13.64
N ASP A 153 7.47 2.53 14.84
CA ASP A 153 6.46 1.62 15.41
C ASP A 153 5.13 1.83 14.65
N GLN A 154 4.75 3.08 14.38
CA GLN A 154 3.54 3.38 13.62
C GLN A 154 3.71 4.61 12.75
N PHE A 155 3.28 4.46 11.49
CA PHE A 155 3.16 5.55 10.53
C PHE A 155 1.73 5.64 10.01
N THR A 156 1.05 6.74 10.32
CA THR A 156 -0.36 6.94 9.99
C THR A 156 -0.56 8.14 9.06
N ILE A 157 -1.39 7.97 8.03
CA ILE A 157 -1.94 9.06 7.21
C ILE A 157 -3.46 9.00 7.30
N LYS A 158 -4.11 10.08 7.72
CA LYS A 158 -5.57 10.12 7.93
C LYS A 158 -6.24 11.40 7.42
N LYS A 159 -7.43 11.31 6.84
CA LYS A 159 -8.26 12.49 6.48
C LYS A 159 -7.53 13.47 5.58
N VAL A 160 -6.94 12.97 4.50
CA VAL A 160 -6.23 13.76 3.50
C VAL A 160 -7.11 13.92 2.27
N ASN A 161 -7.45 15.14 1.87
CA ASN A 161 -8.47 15.38 0.83
C ASN A 161 -7.90 15.71 -0.57
N GLU A 162 -8.81 15.65 -1.56
CA GLU A 162 -8.71 15.53 -3.03
C GLU A 162 -7.84 16.58 -3.72
N SER A 163 -7.72 17.78 -3.16
CA SER A 163 -7.01 18.89 -3.80
C SER A 163 -5.50 18.67 -3.95
N ASN A 164 -4.92 17.67 -3.26
CA ASN A 164 -3.51 17.72 -2.90
C ASN A 164 -2.58 16.85 -3.77
N ASN A 165 -3.08 16.13 -4.78
CA ASN A 165 -2.23 15.33 -5.68
C ASN A 165 -1.18 14.45 -4.96
N VAL A 166 -1.50 13.96 -3.77
CA VAL A 166 -0.52 13.48 -2.79
C VAL A 166 0.22 12.25 -3.27
N LYS A 167 1.55 12.32 -3.28
CA LYS A 167 2.40 11.18 -3.62
C LYS A 167 3.21 10.73 -2.42
N VAL A 168 3.02 9.49 -1.98
CA VAL A 168 3.75 8.87 -0.88
C VAL A 168 4.78 7.90 -1.44
N TYR A 169 6.06 8.13 -1.14
CA TYR A 169 7.17 7.27 -1.56
C TYR A 169 7.91 6.75 -0.33
N ILE A 170 7.96 5.44 -0.15
CA ILE A 170 8.69 4.77 0.92
C ILE A 170 9.75 3.89 0.28
N LYS A 171 11.02 4.26 0.41
CA LYS A 171 12.17 3.52 -0.15
C LYS A 171 13.12 3.11 0.98
N GLY A 172 12.97 1.89 1.47
CA GLY A 172 13.67 1.39 2.65
C GLY A 172 12.90 1.58 3.96
N GLY A 173 13.55 1.26 5.07
CA GLY A 173 13.03 1.40 6.43
C GLY A 173 12.33 0.17 7.00
N GLU A 174 12.23 0.16 8.33
CA GLU A 174 11.47 -0.83 9.09
C GLU A 174 10.27 -0.19 9.78
N PHE A 175 9.11 -0.80 9.62
CA PHE A 175 7.84 -0.33 10.17
C PHE A 175 7.21 -1.48 10.97
N GLU A 176 6.75 -1.25 12.19
CA GLU A 176 5.84 -2.22 12.82
C GLU A 176 4.48 -2.15 12.12
N SER A 177 3.96 -0.94 11.86
CA SER A 177 2.71 -0.74 11.12
C SER A 177 2.68 0.51 10.24
N ILE A 178 1.92 0.41 9.14
CA ILE A 178 1.54 1.54 8.29
C ILE A 178 0.02 1.56 8.16
N CYS A 179 -0.60 2.72 8.37
CA CYS A 179 -2.05 2.87 8.28
C CYS A 179 -2.42 4.09 7.45
N PHE A 180 -3.19 3.87 6.38
CA PHE A 180 -3.83 4.93 5.60
C PHE A 180 -5.34 4.83 5.79
N GLU A 181 -5.97 5.92 6.20
CA GLU A 181 -7.39 5.95 6.57
C GLU A 181 -8.09 7.20 6.02
N GLU A 182 -9.29 7.06 5.46
CA GLU A 182 -10.14 8.19 5.03
C GLU A 182 -9.37 9.21 4.17
N SER A 183 -8.56 8.74 3.21
CA SER A 183 -7.58 9.57 2.52
C SER A 183 -7.63 9.40 1.00
N GLU A 184 -7.44 10.52 0.30
CA GLU A 184 -7.37 10.62 -1.15
C GLU A 184 -5.92 10.82 -1.59
N LEU A 185 -5.36 9.81 -2.26
CA LEU A 185 -3.95 9.72 -2.60
C LEU A 185 -3.77 9.62 -4.11
N LYS A 186 -2.79 10.35 -4.66
CA LYS A 186 -2.45 10.21 -6.07
C LYS A 186 -1.65 8.95 -6.32
N CYS A 187 -0.65 8.65 -5.51
CA CYS A 187 0.03 7.38 -5.58
C CYS A 187 0.73 7.03 -4.28
N THR A 188 0.85 5.74 -4.02
CA THR A 188 1.77 5.21 -3.02
C THR A 188 2.75 4.27 -3.73
N GLU A 189 4.04 4.41 -3.46
CA GLU A 189 5.07 3.47 -3.88
C GLU A 189 5.89 3.05 -2.66
N ILE A 190 5.86 1.76 -2.34
CA ILE A 190 6.66 1.14 -1.29
C ILE A 190 7.69 0.23 -1.96
N GLN A 191 8.96 0.43 -1.65
CA GLN A 191 10.09 -0.27 -2.27
C GLN A 191 11.15 -0.59 -1.21
N ASN A 192 11.65 -1.83 -1.19
CA ASN A 192 12.67 -2.30 -0.23
C ASN A 192 12.32 -2.06 1.25
N ALA A 193 11.04 -1.95 1.61
CA ALA A 193 10.61 -1.67 2.99
C ALA A 193 10.14 -2.93 3.72
N LYS A 194 10.32 -2.97 5.04
CA LYS A 194 9.90 -4.09 5.88
C LYS A 194 8.79 -3.65 6.83
N ILE A 195 7.60 -4.23 6.68
CA ILE A 195 6.41 -3.96 7.51
C ILE A 195 6.10 -5.22 8.30
N LYS A 196 6.35 -5.19 9.61
CA LYS A 196 6.37 -6.38 10.47
C LYS A 196 4.99 -6.86 10.89
N ASN A 197 4.02 -5.96 11.07
CA ASN A 197 2.65 -6.30 11.43
C ASN A 197 1.70 -6.03 10.26
N ASP A 198 1.15 -4.82 10.19
CA ASP A 198 0.07 -4.49 9.26
C ASP A 198 0.41 -3.29 8.38
N PHE A 199 0.18 -3.44 7.07
CA PHE A 199 -0.10 -2.34 6.18
C PHE A 199 -1.61 -2.30 5.91
N SER A 200 -2.29 -1.30 6.45
CA SER A 200 -3.75 -1.14 6.33
C SER A 200 -4.10 0.06 5.46
N ILE A 201 -5.04 -0.15 4.54
CA ILE A 201 -5.65 0.88 3.69
C ILE A 201 -7.16 0.79 3.90
N ASN A 202 -7.74 1.82 4.50
CA ASN A 202 -9.11 1.82 4.99
C ASN A 202 -9.88 3.05 4.49
N ASN A 203 -10.94 2.84 3.71
CA ASN A 203 -11.75 3.93 3.16
C ASN A 203 -10.91 5.02 2.44
N CYS A 204 -9.96 4.58 1.62
CA CYS A 204 -9.08 5.46 0.85
C CYS A 204 -9.45 5.46 -0.65
N HIS A 205 -9.24 6.59 -1.32
CA HIS A 205 -9.36 6.68 -2.78
C HIS A 205 -8.01 7.03 -3.41
N TYR A 206 -7.52 6.11 -4.24
CA TYR A 206 -6.33 6.27 -5.05
C TYR A 206 -6.70 6.76 -6.44
N THR A 207 -6.29 7.98 -6.80
CA THR A 207 -6.49 8.49 -8.17
C THR A 207 -5.44 7.96 -9.14
N GLY A 208 -4.29 7.50 -8.67
CA GLY A 208 -3.25 6.79 -9.42
C GLY A 208 -2.95 5.41 -8.83
N TYR A 209 -1.71 4.91 -9.01
CA TYR A 209 -1.34 3.56 -8.57
C TYR A 209 -0.95 3.49 -7.09
N CYS A 210 -1.35 2.41 -6.44
CA CYS A 210 -0.70 1.91 -5.23
C CYS A 210 0.25 0.77 -5.62
N LYS A 211 1.55 0.90 -5.34
CA LYS A 211 2.59 -0.05 -5.74
C LYS A 211 3.37 -0.55 -4.55
N ILE A 212 3.54 -1.86 -4.46
CA ILE A 212 4.45 -2.53 -3.53
C ILE A 212 5.47 -3.28 -4.37
N LEU A 213 6.71 -2.82 -4.35
CA LEU A 213 7.74 -3.21 -5.28
C LEU A 213 8.94 -3.79 -4.53
N GLU A 214 9.71 -4.62 -5.24
CA GLU A 214 11.11 -4.98 -4.98
C GLU A 214 11.49 -5.22 -3.52
N ASN A 215 11.68 -6.49 -3.15
CA ASN A 215 12.18 -6.93 -1.84
C ASN A 215 11.37 -6.40 -0.63
N SER A 216 10.27 -5.69 -0.85
CA SER A 216 9.39 -5.26 0.21
C SER A 216 8.79 -6.49 0.89
N CYS A 217 8.87 -6.53 2.21
CA CYS A 217 8.40 -7.64 3.03
C CYS A 217 7.28 -7.15 3.94
N ILE A 218 6.06 -7.58 3.69
CA ILE A 218 4.87 -7.16 4.44
C ILE A 218 4.28 -8.38 5.13
N ASN A 219 4.13 -8.34 6.45
CA ASN A 219 3.50 -9.47 7.13
C ASN A 219 2.02 -9.57 6.76
N GLN A 220 1.25 -8.48 6.87
CA GLN A 220 -0.15 -8.44 6.46
C GLN A 220 -0.48 -7.15 5.70
N LEU A 221 -1.11 -7.29 4.53
CA LEU A 221 -1.71 -6.21 3.75
C LEU A 221 -3.22 -6.33 3.84
N THR A 222 -3.90 -5.27 4.31
CA THR A 222 -5.36 -5.22 4.40
C THR A 222 -5.89 -4.00 3.66
N VAL A 223 -6.78 -4.21 2.68
CA VAL A 223 -7.51 -3.16 1.96
C VAL A 223 -8.99 -3.38 2.19
N GLN A 224 -9.69 -2.40 2.78
CA GLN A 224 -11.07 -2.60 3.18
C GLN A 224 -11.91 -1.31 3.25
N ASN A 225 -13.21 -1.50 3.46
CA ASN A 225 -14.20 -0.44 3.69
C ASN A 225 -14.28 0.60 2.57
N LYS A 226 -14.64 0.14 1.37
CA LYS A 226 -14.93 0.96 0.19
C LYS A 226 -13.73 1.72 -0.35
N CYS A 227 -12.53 1.15 -0.24
CA CYS A 227 -11.38 1.71 -0.94
C CYS A 227 -11.62 1.73 -2.45
N GLN A 228 -11.18 2.79 -3.12
CA GLN A 228 -11.29 2.95 -4.56
C GLN A 228 -9.91 3.11 -5.19
N PHE A 229 -9.61 2.35 -6.24
CA PHE A 229 -8.36 2.44 -6.99
C PHE A 229 -8.67 2.77 -8.45
N ASP A 230 -8.44 4.03 -8.82
CA ASP A 230 -8.71 4.50 -10.16
C ASP A 230 -7.71 3.96 -11.18
N HIS A 231 -6.44 3.72 -10.83
CA HIS A 231 -5.48 3.07 -11.74
C HIS A 231 -5.20 1.63 -11.36
N GLY A 232 -4.98 1.34 -10.08
CA GLY A 232 -4.88 -0.05 -9.61
C GLY A 232 -3.91 -0.27 -8.45
N LEU A 233 -3.88 -1.51 -8.00
CA LEU A 233 -2.95 -2.03 -7.00
C LEU A 233 -2.00 -3.02 -7.67
N LEU A 234 -0.70 -2.76 -7.57
CA LEU A 234 0.36 -3.60 -8.12
C LEU A 234 1.27 -4.09 -7.00
N ILE A 235 1.44 -5.40 -6.90
CA ILE A 235 2.45 -6.04 -6.07
C ILE A 235 3.43 -6.76 -7.00
N GLU A 236 4.68 -6.30 -7.04
CA GLU A 236 5.71 -6.84 -7.93
C GLU A 236 7.00 -7.16 -7.18
N LYS A 237 7.49 -8.40 -7.30
CA LYS A 237 8.75 -8.85 -6.66
C LYS A 237 8.82 -8.55 -5.17
N ALA A 238 7.67 -8.56 -4.50
CA ALA A 238 7.52 -8.34 -3.06
C ALA A 238 7.03 -9.62 -2.38
N SER A 239 7.21 -9.72 -1.06
CA SER A 239 6.77 -10.86 -0.28
C SER A 239 5.72 -10.46 0.74
N THR A 240 4.61 -11.20 0.82
CA THR A 240 3.53 -10.91 1.77
C THR A 240 3.01 -12.17 2.46
N LYS A 241 2.91 -12.22 3.80
CA LYS A 241 2.36 -13.44 4.43
C LYS A 241 0.83 -13.51 4.30
N LYS A 242 0.14 -12.39 4.40
CA LYS A 242 -1.31 -12.34 4.25
C LYS A 242 -1.73 -11.12 3.46
N ILE A 243 -2.54 -11.34 2.43
CA ILE A 243 -3.22 -10.27 1.68
C ILE A 243 -4.72 -10.45 1.87
N THR A 244 -5.41 -9.38 2.26
CA THR A 244 -6.86 -9.35 2.37
C THR A 244 -7.38 -8.10 1.67
N LEU A 245 -8.16 -8.30 0.61
CA LEU A 245 -8.83 -7.24 -0.14
C LEU A 245 -10.34 -7.46 0.01
N ALA A 246 -11.03 -6.47 0.56
CA ALA A 246 -12.44 -6.59 0.94
C ALA A 246 -13.22 -5.35 0.56
N ASN A 247 -14.46 -5.50 0.08
CA ASN A 247 -15.42 -4.39 -0.06
C ASN A 247 -14.82 -3.17 -0.78
N SER A 248 -14.13 -3.35 -1.91
CA SER A 248 -13.33 -2.31 -2.57
C SER A 248 -13.50 -2.31 -4.09
N PHE A 249 -13.21 -1.18 -4.73
CA PHE A 249 -13.46 -0.93 -6.15
C PHE A 249 -12.14 -0.69 -6.91
N PHE A 250 -11.85 -1.48 -7.94
CA PHE A 250 -10.66 -1.39 -8.77
C PHE A 250 -11.05 -1.07 -10.21
N LYS A 251 -10.91 0.20 -10.61
CA LYS A 251 -11.46 0.71 -11.86
C LYS A 251 -10.50 0.60 -13.05
N ASN A 252 -9.23 0.92 -12.80
CA ASN A 252 -8.19 1.12 -13.80
C ASN A 252 -8.61 1.95 -15.04
N LYS A 253 -8.52 3.27 -14.89
CA LYS A 253 -8.62 4.33 -15.88
C LYS A 253 -7.28 4.57 -16.61
N SER A 254 -6.24 3.80 -16.32
CA SER A 254 -4.93 3.93 -16.98
C SER A 254 -5.05 3.54 -18.45
N SER A 255 -4.39 4.30 -19.32
CA SER A 255 -4.17 3.92 -20.72
C SER A 255 -2.93 3.05 -20.93
N VAL A 256 -2.12 2.85 -19.88
CA VAL A 256 -0.78 2.25 -19.98
C VAL A 256 -0.75 0.80 -19.51
N PHE A 257 -1.46 0.46 -18.45
CA PHE A 257 -1.59 -0.92 -17.97
C PHE A 257 -3.04 -1.36 -18.04
N ALA A 258 -3.28 -2.58 -18.49
CA ALA A 258 -4.63 -3.12 -18.63
C ALA A 258 -5.18 -3.65 -17.30
N GLU A 259 -4.30 -3.94 -16.35
CA GLU A 259 -4.64 -4.58 -15.09
C GLU A 259 -5.01 -3.59 -13.98
N CYS A 260 -6.09 -3.88 -13.26
CA CYS A 260 -6.51 -3.11 -12.09
C CYS A 260 -5.99 -3.67 -10.76
N LEU A 261 -5.69 -4.97 -10.74
CA LEU A 261 -5.09 -5.67 -9.62
C LEU A 261 -4.11 -6.71 -10.15
N SER A 262 -2.84 -6.58 -9.76
CA SER A 262 -1.75 -7.41 -10.27
C SER A 262 -0.83 -7.93 -9.17
N PHE A 263 -0.52 -9.22 -9.23
CA PHE A 263 0.53 -9.88 -8.46
C PHE A 263 1.56 -10.44 -9.46
N ILE A 264 2.76 -9.87 -9.50
CA ILE A 264 3.76 -10.16 -10.53
C ILE A 264 5.08 -10.56 -9.89
N ASN A 265 5.41 -11.86 -9.97
CA ASN A 265 6.51 -12.44 -9.18
C ASN A 265 6.32 -12.20 -7.66
N GLY A 266 7.20 -12.77 -6.85
CA GLY A 266 7.16 -12.60 -5.40
C GLY A 266 6.69 -13.84 -4.66
N ASN A 267 6.67 -13.75 -3.34
CA ASN A 267 6.38 -14.87 -2.44
C ASN A 267 5.28 -14.49 -1.47
N HIS A 268 4.12 -15.07 -1.68
CA HIS A 268 2.92 -14.84 -0.90
C HIS A 268 2.57 -16.12 -0.12
N ASN A 269 1.98 -15.97 1.07
CA ASN A 269 1.41 -17.13 1.75
C ASN A 269 -0.09 -17.20 1.47
N THR A 270 -0.91 -16.33 2.05
CA THR A 270 -2.37 -16.34 1.81
C THR A 270 -2.84 -15.12 1.04
N LEU A 271 -3.79 -15.34 0.12
CA LEU A 271 -4.51 -14.29 -0.61
C LEU A 271 -6.01 -14.48 -0.42
N SER A 272 -6.69 -13.46 0.06
CA SER A 272 -8.15 -13.44 0.20
C SER A 272 -8.72 -12.19 -0.46
N ILE A 273 -9.59 -12.36 -1.46
CA ILE A 273 -10.27 -11.27 -2.16
C ILE A 273 -11.77 -11.54 -2.10
N TYR A 274 -12.53 -10.63 -1.49
CA TYR A 274 -13.97 -10.80 -1.42
C TYR A 274 -14.76 -9.50 -1.50
N SER A 275 -15.95 -9.58 -2.10
CA SER A 275 -16.86 -8.45 -2.23
C SER A 275 -16.21 -7.23 -2.89
N CYS A 276 -15.35 -7.45 -3.90
CA CYS A 276 -14.71 -6.40 -4.67
C CYS A 276 -15.29 -6.31 -6.10
N GLU A 277 -15.22 -5.11 -6.68
CA GLU A 277 -15.56 -4.87 -8.08
C GLU A 277 -14.28 -4.55 -8.86
N LEU A 278 -13.94 -5.35 -9.86
CA LEU A 278 -12.74 -5.23 -10.68
C LEU A 278 -13.12 -4.95 -12.13
N LEU A 279 -13.17 -3.68 -12.53
CA LEU A 279 -13.67 -3.27 -13.86
C LEU A 279 -12.73 -3.64 -15.01
N LYS A 280 -11.47 -3.95 -14.71
CA LYS A 280 -10.46 -4.35 -15.69
C LYS A 280 -9.80 -5.65 -15.28
N LYS A 281 -8.71 -6.00 -15.95
CA LYS A 281 -8.07 -7.30 -15.81
C LYS A 281 -7.57 -7.52 -14.38
N PHE A 282 -7.87 -8.70 -13.83
CA PHE A 282 -7.21 -9.27 -12.67
C PHE A 282 -6.08 -10.17 -13.15
N TYR A 283 -4.88 -10.03 -12.58
CA TYR A 283 -3.72 -10.73 -13.12
C TYR A 283 -2.77 -11.25 -12.03
N ILE A 284 -2.54 -12.56 -12.05
CA ILE A 284 -1.41 -13.19 -11.36
C ILE A 284 -0.43 -13.65 -12.43
N SER A 285 0.83 -13.22 -12.33
CA SER A 285 1.88 -13.55 -13.29
C SER A 285 3.15 -13.96 -12.58
N ASN A 286 3.44 -15.26 -12.57
CA ASN A 286 4.58 -15.83 -11.86
C ASN A 286 4.56 -15.50 -10.35
N GLY A 287 5.40 -16.19 -9.56
CA GLY A 287 5.45 -16.05 -8.10
C GLY A 287 4.90 -17.28 -7.37
N THR A 288 5.04 -17.28 -6.05
CA THR A 288 4.72 -18.44 -5.20
C THR A 288 3.62 -18.09 -4.22
N PHE A 289 2.62 -18.97 -4.07
CA PHE A 289 1.57 -18.92 -3.06
C PHE A 289 1.63 -20.19 -2.21
N LYS A 290 2.09 -20.08 -0.97
CA LYS A 290 2.28 -21.24 -0.09
C LYS A 290 1.00 -21.70 0.62
N GLY A 291 0.12 -20.75 0.88
CA GLY A 291 -1.17 -20.99 1.51
C GLY A 291 -2.30 -20.73 0.53
N LYS A 292 -3.52 -20.71 1.07
CA LYS A 292 -4.72 -20.63 0.24
C LYS A 292 -4.83 -19.33 -0.56
N VAL A 293 -5.29 -19.48 -1.80
CA VAL A 293 -5.82 -18.40 -2.62
C VAL A 293 -7.34 -18.52 -2.63
N PHE A 294 -8.01 -17.60 -1.95
CA PHE A 294 -9.46 -17.59 -1.82
C PHE A 294 -10.03 -16.32 -2.45
N ILE A 295 -10.85 -16.50 -3.48
CA ILE A 295 -11.53 -15.40 -4.18
C ILE A 295 -13.03 -15.73 -4.12
N SER A 296 -13.84 -14.77 -3.65
CA SER A 296 -15.27 -14.99 -3.57
C SER A 296 -16.11 -13.73 -3.65
N ARG A 297 -17.28 -13.79 -4.29
CA ARG A 297 -18.23 -12.66 -4.36
C ARG A 297 -17.64 -11.42 -5.01
N ASN A 298 -16.85 -11.56 -6.07
CA ASN A 298 -16.31 -10.42 -6.81
C ASN A 298 -16.91 -10.33 -8.22
N GLU A 299 -16.97 -9.12 -8.75
CA GLU A 299 -17.37 -8.88 -10.15
C GLU A 299 -16.13 -8.55 -10.99
N PHE A 300 -16.02 -9.16 -12.18
CA PHE A 300 -14.88 -8.96 -13.07
C PHE A 300 -15.35 -8.38 -14.41
N GLY A 301 -15.17 -7.07 -14.59
CA GLY A 301 -15.52 -6.36 -15.81
C GLY A 301 -14.64 -6.69 -17.02
N LYS A 302 -13.50 -7.38 -16.82
CA LYS A 302 -12.64 -7.91 -17.91
C LYS A 302 -12.03 -9.26 -17.49
N ASP A 303 -10.88 -9.59 -18.04
CA ASP A 303 -10.30 -10.93 -17.93
C ASP A 303 -9.81 -11.23 -16.51
N PHE A 304 -10.08 -12.44 -16.05
CA PHE A 304 -9.45 -13.05 -14.89
C PHE A 304 -8.34 -13.96 -15.40
N VAL A 305 -7.08 -13.69 -15.03
CA VAL A 305 -5.95 -14.43 -15.60
C VAL A 305 -4.94 -14.85 -14.52
N ILE A 306 -4.64 -16.15 -14.47
CA ILE A 306 -3.49 -16.73 -13.78
C ILE A 306 -2.52 -17.26 -14.85
N ASN A 307 -1.34 -16.66 -14.96
CA ASN A 307 -0.31 -17.03 -15.92
C ASN A 307 1.00 -17.37 -15.20
N GLY A 308 1.27 -18.65 -15.02
CA GLY A 308 2.44 -19.16 -14.30
C GLY A 308 2.29 -19.10 -12.78
N GLY A 309 3.41 -19.36 -12.10
CA GLY A 309 3.51 -19.39 -10.64
C GLY A 309 3.41 -20.78 -10.03
N SER A 310 3.62 -20.88 -8.72
CA SER A 310 3.53 -22.11 -7.93
C SER A 310 2.54 -21.92 -6.78
N PHE A 311 1.57 -22.81 -6.66
CA PHE A 311 0.50 -22.78 -5.67
C PHE A 311 0.56 -24.07 -4.86
N GLU A 312 1.01 -23.97 -3.60
CA GLU A 312 1.27 -25.15 -2.76
C GLU A 312 0.00 -25.68 -2.07
N ASP A 313 -0.95 -24.79 -1.79
CA ASP A 313 -2.23 -25.11 -1.16
C ASP A 313 -3.41 -24.78 -2.11
N GLU A 314 -4.62 -24.90 -1.61
CA GLU A 314 -5.87 -24.75 -2.35
C GLU A 314 -6.04 -23.37 -3.01
N ILE A 315 -6.39 -23.39 -4.30
CA ILE A 315 -7.03 -22.26 -4.98
C ILE A 315 -8.53 -22.50 -5.00
N LYS A 316 -9.29 -21.57 -4.43
CA LYS A 316 -10.74 -21.63 -4.39
C LYS A 316 -11.34 -20.30 -4.83
N ILE A 317 -12.06 -20.34 -5.95
CA ILE A 317 -12.70 -19.20 -6.61
C ILE A 317 -14.20 -19.52 -6.68
N THR A 318 -15.03 -18.82 -5.92
CA THR A 318 -16.43 -19.24 -5.67
C THR A 318 -17.40 -18.10 -5.52
N GLU A 319 -18.67 -18.31 -5.89
CA GLU A 319 -19.71 -17.28 -5.72
C GLU A 319 -19.33 -15.97 -6.43
N GLU A 320 -18.52 -16.04 -7.48
CA GLU A 320 -18.14 -14.85 -8.25
C GLU A 320 -19.37 -14.28 -8.94
N GLY A 321 -19.46 -12.96 -8.98
CA GLY A 321 -20.35 -12.26 -9.90
C GLY A 321 -19.95 -12.49 -11.35
N ASP A 322 -20.61 -11.78 -12.26
CA ASP A 322 -20.44 -12.00 -13.68
C ASP A 322 -19.03 -11.59 -14.13
N THR A 323 -18.40 -12.41 -14.98
CA THR A 323 -17.14 -12.07 -15.64
C THR A 323 -17.40 -11.74 -17.10
N GLU A 324 -17.24 -10.47 -17.48
CA GLU A 324 -17.40 -10.03 -18.87
C GLU A 324 -16.24 -10.50 -19.76
N GLY A 325 -15.08 -10.78 -19.15
CA GLY A 325 -13.88 -11.22 -19.84
C GLY A 325 -13.74 -12.73 -20.01
N ASN A 326 -12.52 -13.14 -20.36
CA ASN A 326 -12.11 -14.54 -20.27
C ASN A 326 -11.69 -14.87 -18.84
N PHE A 327 -11.96 -16.11 -18.44
CA PHE A 327 -11.31 -16.72 -17.29
C PHE A 327 -10.20 -17.65 -17.81
N GLU A 328 -8.94 -17.35 -17.50
CA GLU A 328 -7.79 -18.09 -18.03
C GLU A 328 -6.82 -18.55 -16.95
N ILE A 329 -6.40 -19.82 -17.05
CA ILE A 329 -5.28 -20.40 -16.30
C ILE A 329 -4.27 -20.96 -17.31
N SER A 330 -3.00 -20.59 -17.17
CA SER A 330 -1.91 -21.10 -18.00
C SER A 330 -0.59 -21.25 -17.23
N ASN A 331 0.24 -22.21 -17.65
CA ASN A 331 1.67 -22.37 -17.29
C ASN A 331 2.04 -22.49 -15.79
N GLY A 332 1.10 -22.61 -14.85
CA GLY A 332 1.37 -22.70 -13.40
C GLY A 332 1.62 -24.12 -12.89
N ILE A 333 2.15 -24.23 -11.67
CA ILE A 333 2.26 -25.49 -10.90
C ILE A 333 1.27 -25.41 -9.73
N PHE A 334 0.33 -26.34 -9.66
CA PHE A 334 -0.77 -26.36 -8.71
C PHE A 334 -0.70 -27.67 -7.90
N LYS A 335 -0.12 -27.60 -6.70
CA LYS A 335 0.04 -28.77 -5.83
C LYS A 335 -1.22 -29.08 -5.03
N GLY A 336 -1.92 -28.03 -4.61
CA GLY A 336 -3.20 -28.12 -3.94
C GLY A 336 -4.37 -28.22 -4.92
N LYS A 337 -5.58 -28.38 -4.37
CA LYS A 337 -6.81 -28.44 -5.15
C LYS A 337 -7.08 -27.11 -5.86
N VAL A 338 -7.67 -27.19 -7.04
CA VAL A 338 -8.17 -26.02 -7.77
C VAL A 338 -9.69 -26.14 -7.89
N PHE A 339 -10.42 -25.32 -7.15
CA PHE A 339 -11.87 -25.26 -7.16
C PHE A 339 -12.36 -23.95 -7.78
N ILE A 340 -13.14 -24.04 -8.86
CA ILE A 340 -13.66 -22.88 -9.58
C ILE A 340 -15.17 -23.02 -9.76
N SER A 341 -15.93 -22.02 -9.29
CA SER A 341 -17.38 -21.96 -9.43
C SER A 341 -17.81 -20.55 -9.83
N PRO A 342 -17.74 -20.21 -11.13
CA PRO A 342 -18.17 -18.92 -11.63
C PRO A 342 -19.71 -18.87 -11.70
N ASN A 343 -20.31 -17.68 -11.57
CA ASN A 343 -21.74 -17.50 -11.85
C ASN A 343 -22.02 -17.44 -13.36
N GLU A 344 -21.38 -16.51 -14.05
CA GLU A 344 -21.54 -16.30 -15.50
C GLU A 344 -20.22 -15.84 -16.13
N LEU A 345 -19.86 -16.42 -17.28
CA LEU A 345 -18.69 -16.07 -18.08
C LEU A 345 -19.13 -15.72 -19.51
N GLU A 346 -18.93 -14.45 -19.91
CA GLU A 346 -19.36 -13.96 -21.22
C GLU A 346 -18.50 -14.46 -22.38
N LYS A 347 -17.15 -14.38 -22.25
CA LYS A 347 -16.25 -14.67 -23.39
C LYS A 347 -15.72 -16.08 -23.42
N GLY A 348 -15.39 -16.67 -22.27
CA GLY A 348 -14.96 -18.06 -22.21
C GLY A 348 -14.19 -18.44 -20.95
N PHE A 349 -13.96 -19.73 -20.83
CA PHE A 349 -13.12 -20.35 -19.81
C PHE A 349 -12.02 -21.15 -20.49
N VAL A 350 -10.76 -20.93 -20.12
CA VAL A 350 -9.60 -21.55 -20.77
C VAL A 350 -8.60 -22.06 -19.74
N ILE A 351 -8.24 -23.34 -19.86
CA ILE A 351 -7.00 -23.89 -19.29
C ILE A 351 -6.06 -24.20 -20.45
N ASN A 352 -4.92 -23.51 -20.48
CA ASN A 352 -3.93 -23.62 -21.56
C ASN A 352 -2.55 -24.04 -21.04
N GLY A 353 -2.52 -25.07 -20.20
CA GLY A 353 -1.29 -25.63 -19.63
C GLY A 353 -1.17 -25.47 -18.13
N GLY A 354 -0.03 -25.92 -17.61
CA GLY A 354 0.24 -26.04 -16.18
C GLY A 354 0.29 -27.50 -15.72
N SER A 355 0.77 -27.72 -14.51
CA SER A 355 0.82 -29.03 -13.85
C SER A 355 -0.07 -28.99 -12.61
N PHE A 356 -0.98 -29.95 -12.48
CA PHE A 356 -2.00 -30.03 -11.44
C PHE A 356 -1.84 -31.37 -10.71
N GLU A 357 -1.28 -31.31 -9.50
CA GLU A 357 -0.95 -32.51 -8.69
C GLU A 357 -2.16 -33.03 -7.88
N ASP A 358 -3.17 -32.18 -7.66
CA ASP A 358 -4.41 -32.55 -6.97
C ASP A 358 -5.65 -32.28 -7.84
N GLU A 359 -6.83 -32.53 -7.28
CA GLU A 359 -8.12 -32.40 -7.98
C GLU A 359 -8.32 -30.99 -8.55
N VAL A 360 -8.71 -30.93 -9.83
CA VAL A 360 -9.26 -29.73 -10.46
C VAL A 360 -10.77 -29.92 -10.56
N LYS A 361 -11.53 -29.09 -9.87
CA LYS A 361 -12.99 -29.17 -9.83
C LYS A 361 -13.62 -27.86 -10.30
N ILE A 362 -14.44 -27.94 -11.34
CA ILE A 362 -15.18 -26.82 -11.91
C ILE A 362 -16.68 -27.12 -11.76
N THR A 363 -17.41 -26.21 -11.12
CA THR A 363 -18.83 -26.45 -10.78
C THR A 363 -19.76 -25.29 -11.12
N GLY A 364 -20.95 -25.63 -11.61
CA GLY A 364 -22.00 -24.67 -11.92
C GLY A 364 -21.61 -23.71 -13.05
N GLY A 365 -22.24 -22.53 -13.04
CA GLY A 365 -21.94 -21.43 -13.96
C GLY A 365 -22.64 -21.47 -15.31
N LYS A 366 -22.73 -20.31 -15.95
CA LYS A 366 -23.18 -20.14 -17.33
C LYS A 366 -22.00 -19.73 -18.21
N PHE A 367 -21.68 -20.54 -19.20
CA PHE A 367 -20.58 -20.31 -20.13
C PHE A 367 -21.16 -19.88 -21.48
N LYS A 368 -21.27 -18.56 -21.70
CA LYS A 368 -21.72 -18.00 -22.99
C LYS A 368 -20.64 -18.09 -24.06
N GLY A 369 -19.39 -18.05 -23.60
CA GLY A 369 -18.20 -18.29 -24.36
C GLY A 369 -17.84 -19.77 -24.54
N ASP A 370 -16.73 -20.02 -25.23
CA ASP A 370 -16.18 -21.36 -25.32
C ASP A 370 -15.62 -21.81 -23.96
N PHE A 371 -15.82 -23.08 -23.63
CA PHE A 371 -15.09 -23.76 -22.57
C PHE A 371 -13.98 -24.59 -23.18
N LYS A 372 -12.72 -24.36 -22.80
CA LYS A 372 -11.54 -25.00 -23.42
C LYS A 372 -10.54 -25.53 -22.40
N ILE A 373 -10.13 -26.78 -22.58
CA ILE A 373 -8.87 -27.32 -22.05
C ILE A 373 -8.01 -27.76 -23.22
N SER A 374 -6.89 -27.07 -23.41
CA SER A 374 -6.02 -27.28 -24.57
C SER A 374 -4.74 -28.04 -24.22
N LYS A 375 -4.22 -27.86 -23.00
CA LYS A 375 -2.95 -28.42 -22.51
C LYS A 375 -3.00 -28.56 -20.99
N GLY A 376 -2.04 -29.30 -20.43
CA GLY A 376 -1.83 -29.43 -18.99
C GLY A 376 -1.48 -30.86 -18.59
N GLU A 377 -0.90 -31.03 -17.41
CA GLU A 377 -0.68 -32.34 -16.78
C GLU A 377 -1.57 -32.42 -15.55
N PHE A 378 -2.42 -33.45 -15.48
CA PHE A 378 -3.38 -33.65 -14.41
C PHE A 378 -3.12 -34.99 -13.74
N GLU A 379 -2.52 -34.95 -12.55
CA GLU A 379 -2.17 -36.15 -11.79
C GLU A 379 -3.41 -36.84 -11.23
N LYS A 380 -4.36 -36.04 -10.75
CA LYS A 380 -5.64 -36.53 -10.21
C LYS A 380 -6.81 -36.18 -11.11
N SER A 381 -8.00 -36.49 -10.59
CA SER A 381 -9.25 -36.28 -11.30
C SER A 381 -9.50 -34.81 -11.65
N VAL A 382 -9.99 -34.59 -12.88
CA VAL A 382 -10.57 -33.32 -13.33
C VAL A 382 -12.08 -33.51 -13.38
N VAL A 383 -12.82 -32.74 -12.58
CA VAL A 383 -14.25 -32.90 -12.37
C VAL A 383 -15.01 -31.68 -12.83
N PHE A 384 -15.94 -31.89 -13.76
CA PHE A 384 -16.95 -30.94 -14.19
C PHE A 384 -18.30 -31.35 -13.62
N GLU A 385 -18.93 -30.48 -12.86
CA GLU A 385 -20.22 -30.77 -12.23
C GLU A 385 -21.21 -29.63 -12.46
N GLY A 386 -22.21 -29.89 -13.30
CA GLY A 386 -23.23 -28.90 -13.65
C GLY A 386 -22.77 -27.88 -14.70
N GLY A 387 -23.44 -26.73 -14.71
CA GLY A 387 -23.18 -25.63 -15.63
C GLY A 387 -24.01 -25.67 -16.92
N THR A 388 -24.15 -24.51 -17.57
CA THR A 388 -24.83 -24.36 -18.86
C THR A 388 -23.86 -23.82 -19.89
N PHE A 389 -23.65 -24.56 -20.99
CA PHE A 389 -22.76 -24.17 -22.09
C PHE A 389 -23.59 -23.73 -23.28
N TYR A 390 -23.41 -22.48 -23.74
CA TYR A 390 -24.11 -21.94 -24.91
C TYR A 390 -23.28 -22.05 -26.19
N LYS A 391 -21.99 -22.37 -26.05
CA LYS A 391 -21.05 -22.64 -27.13
C LYS A 391 -20.31 -23.96 -26.86
N ASP A 392 -19.20 -24.16 -27.54
CA ASP A 392 -18.47 -25.41 -27.52
C ASP A 392 -17.81 -25.66 -26.16
N LEU A 393 -17.98 -26.89 -25.67
CA LEU A 393 -17.10 -27.50 -24.70
C LEU A 393 -16.04 -28.30 -25.45
N LYS A 394 -14.78 -27.87 -25.37
CA LYS A 394 -13.65 -28.47 -26.09
C LYS A 394 -12.56 -28.90 -25.12
N ILE A 395 -12.20 -30.17 -25.18
CA ILE A 395 -11.02 -30.71 -24.52
C ILE A 395 -10.16 -31.29 -25.64
N THR A 396 -9.17 -30.52 -26.08
CA THR A 396 -8.35 -30.83 -27.27
C THR A 396 -6.94 -31.30 -26.91
N GLY A 397 -6.59 -31.27 -25.62
CA GLY A 397 -5.33 -31.78 -25.12
C GLY A 397 -5.30 -31.83 -23.60
N GLY A 398 -4.13 -32.13 -23.06
CA GLY A 398 -3.93 -32.44 -21.64
C GLY A 398 -3.62 -33.91 -21.42
N ASN A 399 -2.79 -34.20 -20.42
CA ASN A 399 -2.48 -35.55 -19.98
C ASN A 399 -3.21 -35.82 -18.66
N PHE A 400 -4.20 -36.70 -18.68
CA PHE A 400 -5.03 -37.04 -17.52
C PHE A 400 -4.64 -38.41 -16.99
N LYS A 401 -3.96 -38.47 -15.84
CA LYS A 401 -3.47 -39.74 -15.29
C LYS A 401 -4.54 -40.56 -14.58
N GLU A 402 -5.49 -39.90 -13.91
CA GLU A 402 -6.64 -40.56 -13.29
C GLU A 402 -7.88 -40.49 -14.19
N LYS A 403 -8.74 -39.49 -13.97
CA LYS A 403 -10.08 -39.42 -14.57
C LYS A 403 -10.42 -38.01 -15.02
N LEU A 404 -11.05 -37.94 -16.19
CA LEU A 404 -11.84 -36.79 -16.60
C LEU A 404 -13.31 -37.13 -16.38
N ILE A 405 -13.99 -36.40 -15.50
CA ILE A 405 -15.37 -36.67 -15.11
C ILE A 405 -16.24 -35.48 -15.51
N ILE A 406 -17.26 -35.73 -16.34
CA ILE A 406 -18.27 -34.73 -16.69
C ILE A 406 -19.61 -35.21 -16.16
N LYS A 407 -20.14 -34.52 -15.14
CA LYS A 407 -21.43 -34.78 -14.51
C LYS A 407 -22.44 -33.74 -14.94
N LYS A 408 -23.56 -34.22 -15.48
CA LYS A 408 -24.74 -33.39 -15.70
C LYS A 408 -25.41 -33.11 -14.35
N GLU A 409 -25.73 -31.84 -14.07
CA GLU A 409 -26.63 -31.50 -12.96
C GLU A 409 -28.00 -32.14 -13.24
N SER A 410 -28.40 -33.09 -12.40
CA SER A 410 -29.76 -33.63 -12.40
C SER A 410 -30.60 -32.79 -11.45
N LYS A 411 -31.11 -31.64 -11.92
CA LYS A 411 -32.21 -30.96 -11.23
C LYS A 411 -33.45 -31.85 -11.34
N LYS A 412 -33.81 -32.54 -10.26
CA LYS A 412 -35.18 -33.06 -10.09
C LYS A 412 -36.10 -31.84 -10.04
N ILE A 413 -36.79 -31.57 -11.14
CA ILE A 413 -37.94 -30.65 -11.16
C ILE A 413 -39.03 -31.37 -10.36
N LYS A 414 -39.45 -30.79 -9.22
CA LYS A 414 -40.63 -31.23 -8.48
C LYS A 414 -41.80 -30.34 -8.85
#